data_AF-A0A059F008-F1
#
_entry.id   AF-A0A059F008-F1
#
_cell.length_a   1.000
_cell.length_b   1.000
_cell.length_c   1.000
_cell.angle_alpha   90.00
_cell.angle_beta   90.00
_cell.angle_gamma   90.00
#
_symmetry.space_group_name_H-M   'P 1'
#
loop_
_entity.id
_entity.type
_entity.pdbx_description
1 polymer ?
#
loop_
_entity_poly.entity_id
_entity_poly.type
_entity_poly.pdbx_seq_one_letter_code
_entity_poly.pdbx_strand_id
1 'polypeptide(L)'
;MLTPDELKEKIYLDEKSTSNPVLDAIYFFLLKEMRRSSCNSFMNQTKYKKNKDDVAWRCNTASCNYYQDYFSIRINSFFENFSTDLGFIIRVIIKYLTRQQIFSILEYFRVNKSLIYKIINKFKFLIPIGDYSNNKLGGPGMIVQIDESMLNFKAKNHRAFSR
;
A
#
# COMPACT_ATOMS: atom_id res chain seq x y z
N MET A 1 -23.50 24.22 13.19
CA MET A 1 -23.73 22.77 12.99
C MET A 1 -23.93 22.58 11.50
N LEU A 2 -23.09 21.78 10.84
CA LEU A 2 -23.29 21.46 9.42
C LEU A 2 -24.51 20.55 9.31
N THR A 3 -25.42 20.89 8.40
CA THR A 3 -26.58 20.05 8.10
C THR A 3 -26.13 18.76 7.41
N PRO A 4 -26.88 17.65 7.52
CA PRO A 4 -26.51 16.37 6.91
C PRO A 4 -26.26 16.46 5.40
N ASP A 5 -26.92 17.39 4.71
CA ASP A 5 -26.78 17.57 3.27
C ASP A 5 -25.56 18.43 2.90
N GLU A 6 -25.21 19.44 3.71
CA GLU A 6 -23.92 20.15 3.59
C GLU A 6 -22.73 19.23 3.90
N LEU A 7 -22.91 18.24 4.78
CA LEU A 7 -21.89 17.21 5.06
C LEU A 7 -21.71 16.28 3.86
N LYS A 8 -22.81 15.86 3.21
CA LYS A 8 -22.77 15.04 1.99
C LYS A 8 -22.15 15.78 0.81
N GLU A 9 -22.49 17.06 0.61
CA GLU A 9 -21.86 17.86 -0.46
C GLU A 9 -20.36 18.05 -0.22
N LYS A 10 -19.92 18.29 1.02
CA LYS A 10 -18.49 18.35 1.33
C LYS A 10 -17.77 17.02 1.09
N ILE A 11 -18.37 15.90 1.46
CA ILE A 11 -17.82 14.57 1.19
C ILE A 11 -17.75 14.32 -0.32
N TYR A 12 -18.79 14.69 -1.07
CA TYR A 12 -18.87 14.52 -2.52
C TYR A 12 -17.91 15.44 -3.31
N LEU A 13 -17.63 16.64 -2.79
CA LEU A 13 -16.67 17.57 -3.37
C LEU A 13 -15.21 17.17 -3.06
N ASP A 14 -14.93 16.61 -1.87
CA ASP A 14 -13.62 16.02 -1.55
C ASP A 14 -13.31 14.79 -2.43
N GLU A 15 -14.33 13.97 -2.73
CA GLU A 15 -14.22 12.83 -3.65
C GLU A 15 -13.86 13.22 -5.09
N LYS A 16 -14.13 14.46 -5.51
CA LYS A 16 -13.76 14.97 -6.84
C LYS A 16 -12.34 15.55 -6.93
N SER A 17 -11.70 15.88 -5.81
CA SER A 17 -10.35 16.49 -5.80
C SER A 17 -9.25 15.62 -5.19
N THR A 18 -9.56 14.47 -4.59
CA THR A 18 -8.51 13.50 -4.24
C THR A 18 -9.13 12.12 -4.18
N SER A 19 -8.98 11.33 -5.23
CA SER A 19 -9.10 9.89 -5.09
C SER A 19 -8.15 9.51 -3.96
N ASN A 20 -8.68 9.03 -2.83
CA ASN A 20 -7.88 8.81 -1.63
C ASN A 20 -6.79 7.80 -2.04
N PRO A 21 -5.53 8.22 -2.16
CA PRO A 21 -4.50 7.37 -2.76
C PRO A 21 -4.27 6.11 -1.92
N VAL A 22 -4.70 6.15 -0.64
CA VAL A 22 -4.71 5.00 0.25
C VAL A 22 -5.82 4.01 -0.13
N LEU A 23 -7.03 4.47 -0.42
CA LEU A 23 -8.13 3.61 -0.88
C LEU A 23 -7.84 3.06 -2.27
N ASP A 24 -7.31 3.86 -3.19
CA ASP A 24 -6.91 3.40 -4.52
C ASP A 24 -5.78 2.37 -4.45
N ALA A 25 -4.78 2.59 -3.60
CA ALA A 25 -3.71 1.62 -3.38
C ALA A 25 -4.26 0.32 -2.76
N ILE A 26 -5.12 0.40 -1.75
CA ILE A 26 -5.78 -0.79 -1.16
C ILE A 26 -6.59 -1.54 -2.22
N TYR A 27 -7.34 -0.82 -3.05
CA TYR A 27 -8.15 -1.40 -4.12
C TYR A 27 -7.29 -2.06 -5.21
N PHE A 28 -6.11 -1.50 -5.49
CA PHE A 28 -5.12 -2.09 -6.40
C PHE A 28 -4.55 -3.42 -5.88
N PHE A 29 -4.43 -3.61 -4.56
CA PHE A 29 -3.88 -4.85 -3.99
C PHE A 29 -4.84 -6.04 -4.03
N LEU A 30 -6.15 -5.80 -4.15
CA LEU A 30 -7.15 -6.84 -4.23
C LEU A 30 -7.40 -7.19 -5.70
N LEU A 31 -7.01 -8.40 -6.11
CA LEU A 31 -7.44 -8.96 -7.39
C LEU A 31 -8.96 -9.08 -7.39
N LYS A 32 -9.64 -8.19 -8.11
CA LYS A 32 -11.09 -8.22 -8.26
C LYS A 32 -11.57 -9.37 -9.14
N GLU A 33 -10.76 -9.74 -10.13
CA GLU A 33 -11.06 -10.80 -11.07
C GLU A 33 -9.78 -11.61 -11.32
N MET A 34 -9.90 -12.94 -11.30
CA MET A 34 -8.81 -13.83 -11.67
C MET A 34 -9.19 -14.57 -12.95
N ARG A 35 -8.38 -14.37 -14.00
CA ARG A 35 -8.52 -15.12 -15.25
C ARG A 35 -7.50 -16.25 -15.27
N ARG A 36 -7.94 -17.43 -15.72
CA ARG A 36 -7.04 -18.58 -15.85
C ARG A 36 -6.40 -18.65 -17.22
N SER A 37 -5.12 -19.00 -17.29
CA SER A 37 -4.43 -19.27 -18.56
C SER A 37 -4.99 -20.50 -19.31
N SER A 38 -5.47 -21.54 -18.60
CA SER A 38 -5.89 -22.80 -19.22
C SER A 38 -7.25 -22.75 -19.93
N CYS A 39 -8.20 -21.94 -19.45
CA CYS A 39 -9.54 -21.81 -20.06
C CYS A 39 -9.89 -20.38 -20.46
N ASN A 40 -8.97 -19.43 -20.25
CA ASN A 40 -9.13 -17.99 -20.47
C ASN A 40 -10.42 -17.38 -19.88
N SER A 41 -11.06 -18.11 -18.96
CA SER A 41 -12.32 -17.74 -18.34
C SER A 41 -12.07 -17.09 -16.98
N PHE A 42 -12.96 -16.19 -16.60
CA PHE A 42 -12.95 -15.62 -15.25
C PHE A 42 -13.41 -16.65 -14.22
N MET A 43 -12.71 -16.71 -13.10
CA MET A 43 -13.04 -17.58 -11.98
C MET A 43 -13.99 -16.89 -11.01
N ASN A 44 -14.81 -17.67 -10.31
CA ASN A 44 -15.74 -17.15 -9.32
C ASN A 44 -15.12 -17.23 -7.92
N GLN A 45 -15.31 -16.21 -7.10
CA GLN A 45 -14.96 -16.28 -5.68
C GLN A 45 -16.00 -17.12 -4.94
N THR A 46 -15.55 -18.07 -4.12
CA THR A 46 -16.40 -18.96 -3.35
C THR A 46 -15.84 -19.14 -1.94
N LYS A 47 -16.71 -19.40 -0.96
CA LYS A 47 -16.30 -19.72 0.41
C LYS A 47 -15.59 -21.07 0.42
N TYR A 48 -14.42 -21.13 1.04
CA TYR A 48 -13.59 -22.34 1.10
C TYR A 48 -12.84 -22.45 2.43
N LYS A 49 -13.47 -23.08 3.43
CA LYS A 49 -12.96 -23.20 4.81
C LYS A 49 -11.67 -24.02 4.97
N LYS A 50 -11.24 -24.74 3.93
CA LYS A 50 -10.02 -25.57 4.00
C LYS A 50 -8.75 -24.74 3.81
N ASN A 51 -8.84 -23.54 3.24
CA ASN A 51 -7.71 -22.64 3.14
C ASN A 51 -7.69 -21.64 4.30
N LYS A 52 -6.57 -20.95 4.46
CA LYS A 52 -6.37 -19.97 5.54
C LYS A 52 -7.28 -18.74 5.43
N ASP A 53 -7.73 -18.41 4.23
CA ASP A 53 -8.44 -17.16 3.95
C ASP A 53 -9.97 -17.32 3.92
N ASP A 54 -10.47 -18.52 4.19
CA ASP A 54 -11.88 -18.94 4.09
C ASP A 54 -12.57 -18.68 2.74
N VAL A 55 -11.80 -18.26 1.72
CA VAL A 55 -12.26 -17.86 0.39
C VAL A 55 -11.25 -18.32 -0.65
N ALA A 56 -11.74 -18.86 -1.76
CA ALA A 56 -10.93 -19.32 -2.89
C ALA A 56 -11.59 -18.97 -4.22
N TRP A 57 -10.77 -18.91 -5.26
CA TRP A 57 -11.22 -18.86 -6.64
C TRP A 57 -11.60 -20.26 -7.11
N ARG A 58 -12.70 -20.36 -7.84
CA ARG A 58 -13.22 -21.61 -8.38
C ARG A 58 -13.43 -21.49 -9.88
N CYS A 59 -12.92 -22.46 -10.63
CA CYS A 59 -13.13 -22.53 -12.07
C CYS A 59 -14.52 -23.12 -12.38
N ASN A 60 -15.34 -22.40 -13.14
CA ASN A 60 -16.68 -22.87 -13.53
C ASN A 60 -16.78 -23.25 -15.02
N THR A 61 -15.66 -23.29 -15.74
CA THR A 61 -15.63 -23.66 -17.16
C THR A 61 -15.65 -25.18 -17.29
N ALA A 62 -16.76 -25.75 -17.76
CA ALA A 62 -16.95 -27.20 -17.87
C ALA A 62 -15.94 -27.88 -18.81
N SER A 63 -15.49 -27.19 -19.85
CA SER A 63 -14.46 -27.68 -20.79
C SER A 63 -13.03 -27.57 -20.26
N CYS A 64 -12.84 -27.06 -19.03
CA CYS A 64 -11.52 -26.93 -18.44
C CYS A 64 -11.13 -28.19 -17.66
N ASN A 65 -9.88 -28.64 -17.83
CA ASN A 65 -9.30 -29.76 -17.07
C ASN A 65 -9.31 -29.56 -15.54
N TYR A 66 -9.50 -28.32 -15.09
CA TYR A 66 -9.52 -27.94 -13.69
C TYR A 66 -10.90 -27.40 -13.27
N TYR A 67 -11.96 -27.88 -13.93
CA TYR A 67 -13.33 -27.54 -13.59
C TYR A 67 -13.62 -27.86 -12.13
N GLN A 68 -14.22 -26.89 -11.41
CA GLN A 68 -14.56 -26.95 -9.99
C GLN A 68 -13.38 -26.97 -9.00
N ASP A 69 -12.13 -26.89 -9.49
CA ASP A 69 -10.95 -26.79 -8.64
C ASP A 69 -10.86 -25.44 -7.92
N TYR A 70 -10.22 -25.47 -6.75
CA TYR A 70 -10.03 -24.33 -5.87
C TYR A 70 -8.60 -23.79 -5.95
N PHE A 71 -8.48 -22.46 -6.04
CA PHE A 71 -7.20 -21.74 -6.06
C PHE A 71 -7.19 -20.68 -4.96
N SER A 72 -6.05 -20.51 -4.30
CA SER A 72 -5.92 -19.45 -3.29
C SER A 72 -6.05 -18.07 -3.94
N ILE A 73 -6.73 -17.17 -3.24
CA ILE A 73 -6.82 -15.75 -3.62
C ILE A 73 -5.45 -15.03 -3.60
N ARG A 74 -4.42 -15.67 -3.03
CA ARG A 74 -3.08 -15.12 -2.91
C ARG A 74 -2.23 -15.32 -4.15
N ILE A 75 -2.54 -16.31 -5.00
CA ILE A 75 -1.75 -16.64 -6.19
C ILE A 75 -1.78 -15.46 -7.16
N ASN A 76 -0.62 -15.13 -7.76
CA ASN A 76 -0.46 -14.01 -8.69
C ASN A 76 -0.93 -12.65 -8.12
N SER A 77 -0.92 -12.49 -6.81
CA SER A 77 -1.38 -11.28 -6.13
C SER A 77 -0.27 -10.65 -5.28
N PHE A 78 -0.52 -9.45 -4.75
CA PHE A 78 0.34 -8.86 -3.74
C PHE A 78 0.54 -9.78 -2.53
N PHE A 79 -0.44 -10.60 -2.18
CA PHE A 79 -0.42 -11.47 -1.00
C PHE A 79 0.35 -12.79 -1.20
N GLU A 80 0.88 -13.01 -2.40
CA GLU A 80 1.70 -14.18 -2.70
C GLU A 80 2.95 -14.25 -1.81
N ASN A 81 3.28 -15.46 -1.33
CA ASN A 81 4.41 -15.74 -0.43
C ASN A 81 4.33 -15.10 0.97
N PHE A 82 3.14 -14.64 1.37
CA PHE A 82 2.85 -14.29 2.76
C PHE A 82 2.02 -15.38 3.43
N SER A 83 2.50 -15.86 4.58
CA SER A 83 1.77 -16.79 5.45
C SER A 83 0.87 -16.08 6.44
N THR A 84 0.95 -14.75 6.56
CA THR A 84 0.20 -13.95 7.53
C THR A 84 -1.16 -13.49 7.02
N ASP A 85 -1.99 -13.02 7.94
CA ASP A 85 -3.37 -12.64 7.66
C ASP A 85 -3.43 -11.42 6.75
N LEU A 86 -4.34 -11.43 5.77
CA LEU A 86 -4.50 -10.34 4.80
C LEU A 86 -4.74 -9.00 5.50
N GLY A 87 -5.58 -9.01 6.54
CA GLY A 87 -5.87 -7.82 7.35
C GLY A 87 -4.65 -7.24 8.05
N PHE A 88 -3.70 -8.07 8.49
CA PHE A 88 -2.45 -7.59 9.07
C PHE A 88 -1.60 -6.87 8.02
N ILE A 89 -1.45 -7.48 6.85
CA ILE A 89 -0.68 -6.93 5.73
C ILE A 89 -1.24 -5.57 5.32
N ILE A 90 -2.56 -5.47 5.16
CA ILE A 90 -3.25 -4.22 4.80
C ILE A 90 -3.03 -3.14 5.87
N ARG A 91 -3.14 -3.47 7.16
CA ARG A 91 -2.90 -2.50 8.26
C ARG A 91 -1.47 -1.96 8.27
N VAL A 92 -0.47 -2.81 7.97
CA VAL A 92 0.93 -2.38 7.84
C VAL A 92 1.08 -1.36 6.71
N ILE A 93 0.48 -1.65 5.55
CA ILE A 93 0.52 -0.76 4.38
C ILE A 93 -0.19 0.56 4.67
N ILE A 94 -1.37 0.54 5.30
CA ILE A 94 -2.11 1.75 5.67
C ILE A 94 -1.25 2.64 6.56
N LYS A 95 -0.62 2.08 7.61
CA LYS A 95 0.24 2.86 8.50
C LYS A 95 1.43 3.48 7.75
N TYR A 96 2.04 2.71 6.86
CA TYR A 96 3.12 3.21 6.01
C TYR A 96 2.66 4.35 5.10
N LEU A 97 1.49 4.21 4.46
CA LEU A 97 0.88 5.21 3.59
C LEU A 97 0.48 6.49 4.34
N THR A 98 0.05 6.37 5.60
CA THR A 98 -0.22 7.52 6.50
C THR A 98 1.06 8.21 6.99
N ARG A 99 2.21 7.97 6.36
CA ARG A 99 3.51 8.58 6.65
C ARG A 99 4.04 8.32 8.07
N GLN A 100 3.61 7.22 8.70
CA GLN A 100 4.20 6.81 9.97
C GLN A 100 5.63 6.30 9.76
N GLN A 101 6.54 6.68 10.66
CA GLN A 101 7.92 6.18 10.63
C GLN A 101 7.93 4.66 10.80
N ILE A 102 8.80 3.96 10.05
CA ILE A 102 8.90 2.50 10.10
C ILE A 102 9.16 2.01 11.53
N PHE A 103 10.00 2.73 12.29
CA PHE A 103 10.27 2.41 13.69
C PHE A 103 8.98 2.37 14.54
N SER A 104 8.13 3.40 14.43
CA SER A 104 6.84 3.44 15.13
C SER A 104 5.88 2.34 14.69
N ILE A 105 5.92 1.94 13.41
CA ILE A 105 5.12 0.82 12.89
C ILE A 105 5.57 -0.51 13.52
N LEU A 106 6.89 -0.73 13.63
CA LEU A 106 7.46 -1.92 14.26
C LEU A 106 7.05 -2.02 15.73
N GLU A 107 7.16 -0.92 16.47
CA GLU A 107 6.74 -0.86 17.88
C GLU A 107 5.24 -1.07 18.06
N TYR A 108 4.43 -0.54 17.15
CA TYR A 108 2.97 -0.69 17.20
C TYR A 108 2.54 -2.15 17.10
N PHE A 109 3.07 -2.87 16.09
CA PHE A 109 2.63 -4.25 15.86
C PHE A 109 3.28 -5.24 16.82
N ARG A 110 4.49 -4.97 17.33
CA ARG A 110 5.25 -5.90 18.20
C ARG A 110 5.42 -7.30 17.59
N VAL A 111 5.36 -7.40 16.26
CA VAL A 111 5.54 -8.63 15.48
C VAL A 111 6.96 -8.69 14.93
N ASN A 112 7.32 -9.84 14.35
CA ASN A 112 8.56 -10.04 13.62
C ASN A 112 8.86 -8.87 12.64
N LYS A 113 9.96 -8.17 12.92
CA LYS A 113 10.41 -7.02 12.14
C LYS A 113 10.65 -7.38 10.67
N SER A 114 11.17 -8.58 10.39
CA SER A 114 11.48 -9.02 9.02
C SER A 114 10.23 -9.12 8.16
N LEU A 115 9.10 -9.54 8.73
CA LEU A 115 7.81 -9.59 8.04
C LEU A 115 7.34 -8.20 7.64
N ILE A 116 7.40 -7.23 8.57
CA ILE A 116 6.98 -5.85 8.32
C ILE A 116 7.85 -5.22 7.22
N TYR A 117 9.17 -5.42 7.29
CA TYR A 117 10.08 -4.98 6.23
C TYR A 117 9.77 -5.64 4.89
N LYS A 118 9.47 -6.95 4.87
CA LYS A 118 9.09 -7.68 3.64
C LYS A 118 7.82 -7.08 3.02
N ILE A 119 6.81 -6.77 3.82
CA ILE A 119 5.56 -6.14 3.36
C ILE A 119 5.85 -4.76 2.74
N ILE A 120 6.55 -3.90 3.47
CA ILE A 120 6.85 -2.52 3.02
C ILE A 120 7.73 -2.54 1.77
N ASN A 121 8.74 -3.41 1.70
CA ASN A 121 9.61 -3.49 0.54
C ASN A 121 8.85 -4.00 -0.69
N LYS A 122 8.04 -5.06 -0.55
CA LYS A 122 7.19 -5.54 -1.66
C LYS A 122 6.26 -4.44 -2.16
N PHE A 123 5.71 -3.62 -1.25
CA PHE A 123 4.90 -2.46 -1.59
C PHE A 123 5.70 -1.40 -2.36
N LYS A 124 6.90 -1.02 -1.88
CA LYS A 124 7.77 -0.04 -2.56
C LYS A 124 8.10 -0.43 -4.01
N PHE A 125 8.33 -1.72 -4.28
CA PHE A 125 8.59 -2.20 -5.64
C PHE A 125 7.41 -2.02 -6.61
N LEU A 126 6.19 -1.85 -6.10
CA LEU A 126 5.01 -1.58 -6.93
C LEU A 126 4.80 -0.09 -7.20
N ILE A 127 5.44 0.78 -6.44
CA ILE A 127 5.38 2.22 -6.68
C ILE A 127 6.30 2.50 -7.88
N PRO A 128 5.78 3.06 -8.98
CA PRO A 128 6.63 3.45 -10.10
C PRO A 128 7.66 4.48 -9.61
N ILE A 129 8.87 4.38 -10.14
CA ILE A 129 9.89 5.40 -9.89
C ILE A 129 9.34 6.70 -10.48
N GLY A 130 9.11 7.69 -9.62
CA GLY A 130 8.69 9.01 -10.07
C GLY A 130 9.77 9.60 -10.96
N ASP A 131 9.41 10.02 -12.16
CA ASP A 131 10.30 10.83 -12.98
C ASP A 131 10.28 12.27 -12.45
N TYR A 132 11.32 12.62 -11.69
CA TYR A 132 11.52 13.97 -11.18
C TYR A 132 12.37 14.84 -12.12
N SER A 133 12.61 14.40 -13.37
CA SER A 133 13.35 15.17 -14.39
C SER A 133 12.83 16.61 -14.51
N ASN A 134 11.51 16.78 -14.45
CA ASN A 134 10.82 18.07 -14.52
C ASN A 134 10.53 18.72 -13.16
N ASN A 135 10.82 18.04 -12.05
CA ASN A 135 10.51 18.47 -10.69
C ASN A 135 11.79 18.66 -9.86
N LYS A 136 12.85 19.17 -10.51
CA LYS A 136 14.06 19.62 -9.82
C LYS A 136 13.69 20.82 -8.95
N LEU A 137 14.23 20.90 -7.74
CA LEU A 137 14.18 22.12 -6.94
C LEU A 137 14.67 23.27 -7.82
N GLY A 138 13.78 24.20 -8.15
CA GLY A 138 14.04 25.33 -9.04
C GLY A 138 13.32 25.28 -10.39
N GLY A 139 12.99 24.12 -10.95
CA GLY A 139 12.49 24.04 -12.33
C GLY A 139 13.56 24.32 -13.41
N PRO A 140 13.21 24.28 -14.70
CA PRO A 140 14.18 24.43 -15.79
C PRO A 140 14.82 25.83 -15.81
N GLY A 141 16.16 25.89 -15.89
CA GLY A 141 16.92 27.14 -16.00
C GLY A 141 17.15 27.90 -14.69
N MET A 142 16.72 27.35 -13.56
CA MET A 142 16.85 27.97 -12.25
C MET A 142 18.03 27.42 -11.46
N ILE A 143 18.84 28.33 -10.91
CA ILE A 143 19.93 28.00 -10.00
C ILE A 143 19.38 28.06 -8.58
N VAL A 144 19.31 26.91 -7.91
CA VAL A 144 18.97 26.86 -6.48
C VAL A 144 20.25 26.85 -5.67
N GLN A 145 20.45 27.93 -4.91
CA GLN A 145 21.55 28.03 -3.96
C GLN A 145 21.08 27.43 -2.62
N ILE A 146 21.72 26.34 -2.21
CA ILE A 146 21.46 25.70 -0.92
C ILE A 146 22.50 26.25 0.07
N ASP A 147 22.02 26.92 1.11
CA ASP A 147 22.89 27.36 2.21
C ASP A 147 23.22 26.17 3.12
N GLU A 148 24.44 25.65 2.98
CA GLU A 148 24.96 24.54 3.77
C GLU A 148 25.03 24.85 5.28
N SER A 149 25.04 26.14 5.67
CA SER A 149 25.08 26.54 7.08
C SER A 149 23.81 26.14 7.84
N MET A 150 22.67 26.04 7.13
CA MET A 150 21.37 25.62 7.65
C MET A 150 21.19 24.09 7.69
N LEU A 151 22.07 23.32 7.04
CA LEU A 151 22.06 21.86 7.00
C LEU A 151 23.06 21.21 7.97
N ASN A 152 23.88 22.02 8.65
CA ASN A 152 24.76 21.57 9.70
C ASN A 152 23.97 21.25 10.99
N PHE A 153 23.42 20.03 11.07
CA PHE A 153 22.83 19.49 12.31
C PHE A 153 23.86 19.15 13.40
N LYS A 154 25.00 19.84 13.45
CA LYS A 154 25.86 19.76 14.63
C LYS A 154 25.10 20.41 15.78
N ALA A 155 24.73 19.61 16.78
CA ALA A 155 24.18 20.13 18.02
C ALA A 155 25.08 21.27 18.51
N LYS A 156 24.51 22.47 18.68
CA LYS A 156 25.24 23.59 19.25
C LYS A 156 25.70 23.16 20.64
N ASN A 157 26.97 22.84 20.80
CA ASN A 157 27.55 22.65 22.12
C ASN A 157 27.39 23.98 22.85
N HIS A 158 26.61 23.97 23.94
CA HIS A 158 26.56 25.08 24.88
C HIS A 158 27.98 25.32 25.37
N ARG A 159 28.68 26.30 24.78
CA ARG A 159 29.90 26.83 25.37
C ARG A 159 29.45 27.61 26.59
N ALA A 160 29.53 26.98 27.76
CA ALA A 160 29.44 27.69 29.02
C ALA A 160 30.61 28.68 29.06
N PHE A 161 30.28 29.96 28.93
CA PHE A 161 31.22 31.04 29.19
C PHE A 161 31.28 31.21 30.71
N SER A 162 32.24 30.56 31.37
CA SER A 162 32.57 30.86 32.76
C SER A 162 33.53 32.04 32.78
N ARG A 163 33.10 33.14 33.41
CA ARG A 163 33.98 34.23 33.86
C ARG A 163 34.79 33.79 35.07
#